data_AF-A0A349H1N1-F1
#
_entry.id   AF-A0A349H1N1-F1
#
_cell.length_a   1.000
_cell.length_b   1.000
_cell.length_c   1.000
_cell.angle_alpha   90.00
_cell.angle_beta   90.00
_cell.angle_gamma   90.00
#
_symmetry.space_group_name_H-M   'P 1'
#
loop_
_entity.id
_entity.type
_entity.pdbx_description
1 polymer ?
#
loop_
_entity_poly.entity_id
_entity_poly.type
_entity_poly.pdbx_seq_one_letter_code
_entity_poly.pdbx_strand_id
1 'polypeptide(L)'
;MSAQIPRYIKRFLITAVIEAILVLCLISAARLLYVRKAVENARKLTAESQYDRVIKELRLAQAWAPAYPAFAETTRGLLAEAHTRAGNQPDSPANEPRSFTSGISPLEKSLIIPDRVVNWLFGMINKQANELPPQIAQPTTPSYSPDPAETASRPSITVSDPPYRGASGNSFSDTQHAPQNDSPSNPTESSPASDPTQEPAAVAARPRNPNAMWGASIRTETDIFGQDGKKLRSVPAGSLVSVHSTKQTPKGEVVLCTVGSSQGRFDNVYIRRHDLELYEGQAIVESTKEQRELVSKRARLLAQIETRTKAMETAAKGKNPYQEQYRSVLVEYKGINDQSVALNKEWGSSTGSKRVDLGNKLRLLKNEQANLMPRYQDIKQKKEAWEQNNSATKPDPDTDPQIQNLKEQLRAVDAQLRNS
;
A
#
# COMPACT_ATOMS: atom_id res chain seq x y z
N MET A 1 -19.59 31.25 41.14
CA MET A 1 -18.13 31.09 41.25
C MET A 1 -17.55 30.93 39.83
N SER A 2 -16.89 31.94 39.29
CA SER A 2 -16.28 31.87 37.95
C SER A 2 -14.93 31.17 38.05
N ALA A 3 -14.81 29.98 37.44
CA ALA A 3 -13.56 29.24 37.40
C ALA A 3 -12.55 29.99 36.50
N GLN A 4 -11.56 30.64 37.11
CA GLN A 4 -10.48 31.27 36.36
C GLN A 4 -9.63 30.19 35.69
N ILE A 5 -9.71 30.11 34.36
CA ILE A 5 -8.80 29.28 33.56
C ILE A 5 -7.36 29.77 33.79
N PRO A 6 -6.44 28.89 34.24
CA PRO A 6 -5.04 29.25 34.46
C PRO A 6 -4.41 29.90 33.23
N ARG A 7 -3.60 30.95 33.44
CA ARG A 7 -2.98 31.75 32.36
C ARG A 7 -2.14 30.91 31.38
N TYR A 8 -1.53 29.81 31.84
CA TYR A 8 -0.74 28.93 30.97
C TYR A 8 -1.61 28.16 29.96
N ILE A 9 -2.82 27.73 30.35
CA ILE A 9 -3.76 27.04 29.44
C ILE A 9 -4.21 27.99 28.33
N LYS A 10 -4.45 29.27 28.66
CA LYS A 10 -4.80 30.28 27.66
C LYS A 10 -3.69 30.48 26.63
N ARG A 11 -2.42 30.56 27.06
CA ARG A 11 -1.27 30.69 26.15
C ARG A 11 -1.15 29.48 25.22
N PHE A 12 -1.27 28.27 25.77
CA PHE A 12 -1.22 27.04 24.98
C PHE A 12 -2.32 26.98 23.92
N LEU A 13 -3.57 27.33 24.29
CA LEU A 13 -4.69 27.38 23.34
C LEU A 13 -4.47 28.41 22.22
N ILE A 14 -3.93 29.59 22.55
CA ILE A 14 -3.62 30.63 21.56
C ILE A 14 -2.55 30.12 20.58
N THR A 15 -1.47 29.51 21.08
CA THR A 15 -0.40 28.96 20.22
C THR A 15 -0.94 27.87 19.30
N ALA A 16 -1.73 26.93 19.81
CA ALA A 16 -2.32 25.85 19.01
C ALA A 16 -3.26 26.39 17.92
N VAL A 17 -4.04 27.44 18.21
CA VAL A 17 -4.90 28.10 17.21
C VAL A 17 -4.06 28.80 16.13
N ILE A 18 -2.97 29.48 16.52
CA ILE A 18 -2.07 30.13 15.56
C ILE A 18 -1.42 29.09 14.64
N GLU A 19 -0.92 27.99 15.18
CA GLU A 19 -0.33 26.89 14.40
C GLU A 19 -1.34 26.28 13.42
N ALA A 20 -2.57 26.04 13.89
CA ALA A 20 -3.63 25.53 13.02
C ALA A 20 -3.96 26.49 11.87
N ILE A 21 -4.03 27.80 12.15
CA ILE A 21 -4.24 28.83 11.12
C ILE A 21 -3.09 28.84 10.11
N LEU A 22 -1.83 28.77 10.57
CA LEU A 22 -0.66 28.74 9.69
C LEU A 22 -0.67 27.52 8.77
N VAL A 23 -1.02 26.34 9.29
CA VAL A 23 -1.16 25.11 8.48
C VAL A 23 -2.26 25.27 7.43
N LEU A 24 -3.40 25.85 7.79
CA LEU A 24 -4.49 26.10 6.84
C LEU A 24 -4.09 27.13 5.76
N CYS A 25 -3.35 28.18 6.14
CA CYS A 25 -2.78 29.14 5.20
C CYS A 25 -1.82 28.47 4.20
N LEU A 26 -0.94 27.59 4.67
CA LEU A 26 0.01 26.87 3.82
C LEU A 26 -0.70 25.92 2.86
N ILE A 27 -1.72 25.19 3.32
CA ILE A 27 -2.53 24.31 2.46
C ILE A 27 -3.26 25.13 1.39
N SER A 28 -3.84 26.28 1.76
CA SER A 28 -4.52 27.17 0.82
C SER A 28 -3.54 27.75 -0.22
N ALA A 29 -2.34 28.17 0.22
CA ALA A 29 -1.31 28.66 -0.69
C ALA A 29 -0.82 27.58 -1.66
N ALA A 30 -0.61 26.34 -1.19
CA ALA A 30 -0.22 25.21 -2.01
C ALA A 30 -1.30 24.88 -3.06
N ARG A 31 -2.58 24.90 -2.68
CA ARG A 31 -3.72 24.72 -3.60
C ARG A 31 -3.79 25.82 -4.67
N LEU A 32 -3.60 27.08 -4.28
CA LEU A 32 -3.56 28.21 -5.21
C LEU A 32 -2.41 28.07 -6.22
N LEU A 33 -1.20 27.73 -5.75
CA LEU A 33 -0.05 27.49 -6.62
C LEU A 33 -0.29 26.34 -7.60
N TYR A 34 -0.94 25.27 -7.14
CA TYR A 34 -1.33 24.15 -8.00
C TYR A 34 -2.30 24.58 -9.10
N VAL A 35 -3.39 25.30 -8.75
CA VAL A 35 -4.37 25.79 -9.73
C VAL A 35 -3.70 26.73 -10.74
N ARG A 36 -2.84 27.65 -10.29
CA ARG A 36 -2.09 28.54 -11.17
C ARG A 36 -1.20 27.75 -12.16
N LYS A 37 -0.44 26.79 -11.66
CA LYS A 37 0.44 25.95 -12.50
C LYS A 37 -0.35 25.12 -13.50
N ALA A 38 -1.50 24.57 -13.09
CA ALA A 38 -2.39 23.83 -13.98
C ALA A 38 -2.92 24.71 -15.12
N VAL A 39 -3.33 25.96 -14.83
CA VAL A 39 -3.78 26.93 -15.85
C VAL A 39 -2.64 27.32 -16.80
N GLU A 40 -1.43 27.56 -16.28
CA GLU A 40 -0.25 27.86 -17.11
C GLU A 40 0.13 26.68 -18.03
N ASN A 41 0.11 25.45 -17.51
CA ASN A 41 0.34 24.23 -18.28
C ASN A 41 -0.74 24.03 -19.34
N ALA A 42 -2.01 24.23 -18.99
CA ALA A 42 -3.13 24.13 -19.92
C ALA A 42 -2.95 25.10 -21.10
N ARG A 43 -2.54 26.35 -20.86
CA ARG A 43 -2.27 27.32 -21.94
C ARG A 43 -1.16 26.85 -22.88
N LYS A 44 -0.08 26.27 -22.35
CA LYS A 44 1.01 25.70 -23.17
C LYS A 44 0.51 24.52 -24.01
N LEU A 45 -0.21 23.59 -23.40
CA LEU A 45 -0.78 22.42 -24.07
C LEU A 45 -1.84 22.79 -25.13
N THR A 46 -2.61 23.85 -24.90
CA THR A 46 -3.53 24.41 -25.89
C THR A 46 -2.78 24.95 -27.11
N ALA A 47 -1.64 25.61 -26.93
CA ALA A 47 -0.79 26.06 -28.04
C ALA A 47 -0.21 24.89 -28.85
N GLU A 48 0.03 23.76 -28.19
CA GLU A 48 0.48 22.50 -28.82
C GLU A 48 -0.66 21.63 -29.36
N SER A 49 -1.92 22.10 -29.29
CA SER A 49 -3.12 21.35 -29.71
C SER A 49 -3.32 19.98 -28.99
N GLN A 50 -2.80 19.83 -27.77
CA GLN A 50 -2.94 18.60 -26.97
C GLN A 50 -4.18 18.64 -26.04
N TYR A 51 -5.39 18.72 -26.62
CA TYR A 51 -6.62 19.03 -25.88
C TYR A 51 -7.02 17.98 -24.82
N ASP A 52 -6.75 16.68 -25.04
CA ASP A 52 -7.04 15.64 -24.04
C ASP A 52 -6.23 15.82 -22.75
N ARG A 53 -4.98 16.29 -22.88
CA ARG A 53 -4.12 16.58 -21.72
C ARG A 53 -4.58 17.85 -21.00
N VAL A 54 -5.04 18.86 -21.75
CA VAL A 54 -5.66 20.06 -21.18
C VAL A 54 -6.86 19.70 -20.31
N ILE A 55 -7.77 18.85 -20.83
CA ILE A 55 -8.97 18.42 -20.10
C ILE A 55 -8.59 17.68 -18.81
N LYS A 56 -7.59 16.79 -18.86
CA LYS A 56 -7.12 16.04 -17.69
C LYS A 56 -6.54 16.95 -16.61
N GLU A 57 -5.66 17.89 -16.98
CA GLU A 57 -5.05 18.84 -16.05
C GLU A 57 -6.09 19.79 -15.43
N LEU A 58 -7.01 20.33 -16.24
CA LEU A 58 -8.02 21.27 -15.76
C LEU A 58 -9.10 20.60 -14.92
N ARG A 59 -9.46 19.33 -15.14
CA ARG A 59 -10.42 18.60 -14.28
C ARG A 59 -9.92 18.48 -12.83
N LEU A 60 -8.62 18.28 -12.62
CA LEU A 60 -8.05 18.24 -11.27
C LEU A 60 -8.06 19.63 -10.61
N ALA A 61 -7.80 20.68 -11.38
CA ALA A 61 -7.87 22.07 -10.90
C ALA A 61 -9.31 22.53 -10.63
N GLN A 62 -10.29 22.03 -11.39
CA GLN A 62 -11.71 22.40 -11.29
C GLN A 62 -12.31 22.11 -9.91
N ALA A 63 -11.83 21.08 -9.20
CA ALA A 63 -12.27 20.78 -7.83
C ALA A 63 -11.91 21.91 -6.83
N TRP A 64 -10.83 22.65 -7.09
CA TRP A 64 -10.29 23.68 -6.20
C TRP A 64 -10.56 25.11 -6.70
N ALA A 65 -10.78 25.28 -8.01
CA ALA A 65 -10.99 26.57 -8.64
C ALA A 65 -12.13 27.42 -8.02
N PRO A 66 -13.26 26.87 -7.52
CA PRO A 66 -14.32 27.67 -6.89
C PRO A 66 -13.88 28.47 -5.66
N ALA A 67 -12.81 28.06 -4.98
CA ALA A 67 -12.24 28.81 -3.86
C ALA A 67 -11.43 30.04 -4.30
N TYR A 68 -11.13 30.17 -5.60
CA TYR A 68 -10.27 31.21 -6.17
C TYR A 68 -10.96 31.84 -7.40
N PRO A 69 -11.82 32.87 -7.21
CA PRO A 69 -12.69 33.42 -8.26
C PRO A 69 -11.95 33.82 -9.55
N ALA A 70 -10.76 34.42 -9.41
CA ALA A 70 -9.92 34.82 -10.55
C ALA A 70 -9.51 33.65 -11.46
N PHE A 71 -9.35 32.44 -10.91
CA PHE A 71 -8.99 31.24 -11.67
C PHE A 71 -10.21 30.41 -12.08
N ALA A 72 -11.34 30.55 -11.38
CA ALA A 72 -12.56 29.79 -11.66
C ALA A 72 -13.13 30.05 -13.06
N GLU A 73 -13.13 31.30 -13.51
CA GLU A 73 -13.60 31.67 -14.85
C GLU A 73 -12.61 31.23 -15.93
N THR A 74 -11.31 31.46 -15.70
CA THR A 74 -10.24 31.06 -16.63
C THR A 74 -10.22 29.55 -16.84
N THR A 75 -10.36 28.76 -15.76
CA THR A 75 -10.39 27.29 -15.82
C THR A 75 -11.61 26.80 -16.61
N ARG A 76 -12.79 27.39 -16.37
CA ARG A 76 -14.02 27.06 -17.12
C ARG A 76 -13.90 27.40 -18.60
N GLY A 77 -13.36 28.58 -18.94
CA GLY A 77 -13.15 29.01 -20.32
C GLY A 77 -12.21 28.08 -21.09
N LEU A 78 -11.05 27.77 -20.51
CA LEU A 78 -10.08 26.86 -21.14
C LEU A 78 -10.61 25.43 -21.28
N LEU A 79 -11.38 24.95 -20.31
CA LEU A 79 -11.99 23.62 -20.37
C LEU A 79 -13.06 23.54 -21.47
N ALA A 80 -13.92 24.57 -21.58
CA ALA A 80 -14.93 24.66 -22.64
C ALA A 80 -14.31 24.76 -24.05
N GLU A 81 -13.24 25.54 -24.20
CA GLU A 81 -12.46 25.61 -25.45
C GLU A 81 -11.86 24.25 -25.80
N ALA A 82 -11.23 23.58 -24.83
CA ALA A 82 -10.61 22.28 -25.05
C ALA A 82 -11.63 21.20 -25.46
N HIS A 83 -12.81 21.16 -24.83
CA HIS A 83 -13.88 20.24 -25.23
C HIS A 83 -14.36 20.50 -26.66
N THR A 84 -14.62 21.77 -27.01
CA THR A 84 -15.05 22.16 -28.37
C THR A 84 -14.03 21.73 -29.42
N ARG A 85 -12.73 21.96 -29.19
CA ARG A 85 -11.67 21.62 -30.14
C ARG A 85 -11.33 20.13 -30.20
N ALA A 86 -11.56 19.39 -29.12
CA ALA A 86 -11.40 17.94 -29.09
C ALA A 86 -12.55 17.20 -29.83
N GLY A 87 -13.58 17.90 -30.30
CA GLY A 87 -14.78 17.27 -30.85
C GLY A 87 -15.63 16.54 -29.79
N ASN A 88 -15.30 16.73 -28.51
CA ASN A 88 -16.03 16.16 -27.40
C ASN A 88 -17.22 17.08 -27.08
N GLN A 89 -18.43 16.57 -27.21
CA GLN A 89 -19.60 17.29 -26.75
C GLN A 89 -19.45 17.56 -25.24
N PRO A 90 -19.56 18.82 -24.77
CA PRO A 90 -19.36 19.13 -23.36
C PRO A 90 -20.31 18.26 -22.53
N ASP A 91 -19.76 17.63 -21.49
CA ASP A 91 -20.53 16.81 -20.57
C ASP A 91 -21.77 17.61 -20.15
N SER A 92 -22.97 17.06 -20.41
CA SER A 92 -24.25 17.69 -20.06
C SER A 92 -24.18 18.19 -18.61
N PRO A 93 -24.77 19.35 -18.26
CA PRO A 93 -24.72 19.89 -16.88
C PRO A 93 -25.25 18.90 -15.82
N ALA A 94 -25.98 17.86 -16.22
CA ALA A 94 -26.38 16.74 -15.37
C ALA A 94 -25.23 15.80 -14.91
N ASN A 95 -24.07 15.85 -15.59
CA ASN A 95 -22.86 15.08 -15.29
C ASN A 95 -21.75 15.93 -14.67
N GLU A 96 -22.03 17.18 -14.28
CA GLU A 96 -21.08 17.92 -13.45
C GLU A 96 -20.75 17.07 -12.22
N PRO A 97 -19.45 16.86 -11.90
CA PRO A 97 -19.08 16.18 -10.67
C PRO A 97 -19.75 16.95 -9.54
N ARG A 98 -20.70 16.27 -8.85
CA ARG A 98 -21.49 16.84 -7.74
C ARG A 98 -20.58 17.76 -6.95
N SER A 99 -20.92 19.05 -6.96
CA SER A 99 -20.07 20.11 -6.45
C SER A 99 -19.44 19.68 -5.11
N PHE A 100 -18.10 19.57 -5.11
CA PHE A 100 -17.31 19.27 -3.91
C PHE A 100 -17.52 20.34 -2.81
N THR A 101 -18.21 21.45 -3.14
CA THR A 101 -18.66 22.47 -2.20
C THR A 101 -19.69 21.98 -1.17
N SER A 102 -20.29 20.80 -1.38
CA SER A 102 -21.12 20.11 -0.37
C SER A 102 -20.30 19.46 0.75
N GLY A 103 -18.98 19.27 0.54
CA GLY A 103 -18.04 18.79 1.56
C GLY A 103 -17.18 19.89 2.20
N ILE A 104 -17.26 21.14 1.70
CA ILE A 104 -16.54 22.28 2.28
C ILE A 104 -17.35 22.78 3.47
N SER A 105 -16.82 22.61 4.68
CA SER A 105 -17.53 23.02 5.89
C SER A 105 -17.83 24.53 5.87
N PRO A 106 -18.89 25.02 6.54
CA PRO A 106 -19.13 26.47 6.70
C PRO A 106 -17.93 27.22 7.29
N LEU A 107 -17.10 26.52 8.08
CA LEU A 107 -15.83 27.00 8.61
C LEU A 107 -14.77 27.22 7.53
N GLU A 108 -14.68 26.35 6.52
CA GLU A 108 -13.75 26.54 5.40
C GLU A 108 -14.19 27.67 4.45
N LYS A 109 -15.51 27.90 4.29
CA LYS A 109 -16.03 29.05 3.51
C LYS A 109 -15.77 30.40 4.19
N SER A 110 -15.70 30.43 5.51
CA SER A 110 -15.34 31.63 6.28
C SER A 110 -13.82 31.82 6.43
N LEU A 111 -13.02 30.82 6.06
CA LEU A 111 -11.56 30.88 5.99
C LEU A 111 -11.02 31.19 4.59
N ILE A 112 -11.84 31.76 3.70
CA ILE A 112 -11.35 32.31 2.43
C ILE A 112 -10.50 33.53 2.76
N ILE A 113 -9.19 33.31 2.81
CA ILE A 113 -8.20 34.36 3.04
C ILE A 113 -8.24 35.29 1.82
N PRO A 114 -8.50 36.60 1.99
CA PRO A 114 -8.52 37.54 0.87
C PRO A 114 -7.17 37.53 0.15
N ASP A 115 -7.18 37.69 -1.19
CA ASP A 115 -5.96 37.73 -2.01
C ASP A 115 -4.93 38.75 -1.50
N ARG A 116 -5.38 39.83 -0.86
CA ARG A 116 -4.51 40.82 -0.21
C ARG A 116 -3.66 40.23 0.92
N VAL A 117 -4.21 39.32 1.73
CA VAL A 117 -3.51 38.69 2.85
C VAL A 117 -2.51 37.64 2.34
N VAL A 118 -2.89 36.88 1.29
CA VAL A 118 -1.97 35.94 0.64
C VAL A 118 -0.78 36.69 0.01
N ASN A 119 -1.05 37.77 -0.74
CA ASN A 119 0.01 38.58 -1.36
C ASN A 119 0.90 39.28 -0.32
N TRP A 120 0.33 39.71 0.81
CA TRP A 120 1.09 40.27 1.92
C TRP A 120 2.02 39.23 2.57
N LEU A 121 1.53 38.00 2.81
CA LEU A 121 2.35 36.89 3.32
C LEU A 121 3.49 36.53 2.35
N PHE A 122 3.22 36.46 1.05
CA PHE A 122 4.26 36.25 0.04
C PHE A 122 5.31 37.37 0.01
N GLY A 123 4.88 38.63 0.14
CA GLY A 123 5.79 39.76 0.26
C GLY A 123 6.69 39.66 1.49
N MET A 124 6.15 39.21 2.62
CA MET A 124 6.92 39.02 3.85
C MET A 124 7.95 37.88 3.76
N ILE A 125 7.55 36.75 3.17
CA ILE A 125 8.44 35.59 2.97
C ILE A 125 9.59 35.93 2.01
N ASN A 126 9.29 36.58 0.87
CA ASN A 126 10.32 37.00 -0.08
C ASN A 126 11.25 38.07 0.51
N LYS A 127 10.72 38.95 1.36
CA LYS A 127 11.53 39.93 2.08
C LYS A 127 12.50 39.25 3.06
N GLN A 128 12.04 38.28 3.84
CA GLN A 128 12.93 37.51 4.73
C GLN A 128 13.94 36.65 3.98
N ALA A 129 13.55 36.04 2.86
CA ALA A 129 14.46 35.23 2.05
C ALA A 129 15.61 36.07 1.47
N ASN A 130 15.37 37.34 1.16
CA ASN A 130 16.38 38.28 0.64
C ASN A 130 17.21 38.98 1.73
N GLU A 131 16.81 38.89 3.00
CA GLU A 131 17.53 39.48 4.14
C GLU A 131 18.48 38.48 4.83
N LEU A 132 18.52 37.22 4.40
CA LEU A 132 19.47 36.23 4.90
C LEU A 132 20.88 36.48 4.31
N PRO A 133 21.90 36.78 5.12
CA PRO A 133 23.25 37.00 4.61
C PRO A 133 23.86 35.70 4.05
N PRO A 134 24.68 35.79 3.00
CA PRO A 134 25.39 34.62 2.47
C PRO A 134 26.45 34.18 3.49
N GLN A 135 26.21 33.07 4.17
CA GLN A 135 27.24 32.44 4.99
C GLN A 135 28.20 31.63 4.10
N ILE A 136 29.43 32.13 3.99
CA ILE A 136 30.60 31.42 3.47
C ILE A 136 31.47 30.97 4.66
N ALA A 137 32.02 29.75 4.55
CA ALA A 137 33.17 29.16 5.28
C ALA A 137 32.94 28.79 6.77
N GLN A 138 33.46 27.71 7.35
CA GLN A 138 34.41 26.64 6.98
C GLN A 138 34.30 25.54 8.07
N PRO A 139 34.72 24.29 7.82
CA PRO A 139 34.77 23.25 8.85
C PRO A 139 36.03 23.41 9.73
N THR A 140 35.85 23.72 11.01
CA THR A 140 36.92 23.63 12.01
C THR A 140 37.12 22.17 12.42
N THR A 141 38.27 21.62 12.03
CA THR A 141 38.82 20.37 12.56
C THR A 141 39.25 20.56 14.02
N PRO A 142 38.86 19.67 14.95
CA PRO A 142 39.45 19.67 16.28
C PRO A 142 40.83 18.98 16.25
N SER A 143 41.84 19.73 16.67
CA SER A 143 43.21 19.28 16.95
C SER A 143 43.23 18.53 18.29
N TYR A 144 43.64 17.26 18.27
CA TYR A 144 43.83 16.44 19.47
C TYR A 144 45.34 16.18 19.66
N SER A 145 45.93 16.76 20.70
CA SER A 145 47.26 16.39 21.19
C SER A 145 47.14 15.20 22.14
N PRO A 146 47.94 14.13 21.98
CA PRO A 146 48.01 13.06 22.96
C PRO A 146 49.11 13.38 23.99
N ASP A 147 48.78 13.25 25.28
CA ASP A 147 49.78 13.07 26.34
C ASP A 147 49.93 11.57 26.67
N PRO A 148 51.10 11.14 27.18
CA PRO A 148 51.50 9.74 27.17
C PRO A 148 51.33 9.04 28.53
N ALA A 149 51.30 7.71 28.42
CA ALA A 149 51.69 6.73 29.44
C ALA A 149 50.76 6.55 30.66
N GLU A 150 49.91 5.53 30.58
CA GLU A 150 49.76 4.63 31.73
C GLU A 150 49.62 3.17 31.27
N THR A 151 50.68 2.45 31.58
CA THR A 151 50.91 1.01 31.55
C THR A 151 49.83 0.26 32.35
N ALA A 152 49.23 -0.79 31.79
CA ALA A 152 49.19 -2.14 32.41
C ALA A 152 48.09 -3.06 31.83
N SER A 153 48.52 -4.31 31.57
CA SER A 153 47.77 -5.55 31.74
C SER A 153 46.74 -5.95 30.69
N ARG A 154 47.27 -6.60 29.65
CA ARG A 154 46.59 -7.52 28.73
C ARG A 154 46.78 -8.95 29.24
N PRO A 155 45.73 -9.79 29.39
CA PRO A 155 45.91 -11.23 29.37
C PRO A 155 45.54 -11.79 27.99
N SER A 156 46.52 -12.51 27.43
CA SER A 156 46.39 -13.37 26.25
C SER A 156 45.36 -14.47 26.48
N ILE A 157 44.49 -14.71 25.50
CA ILE A 157 43.76 -15.98 25.41
C ILE A 157 44.04 -16.60 24.04
N THR A 158 44.48 -17.84 24.15
CA THR A 158 45.07 -18.74 23.19
C THR A 158 44.05 -19.30 22.21
N VAL A 159 44.52 -19.46 20.98
CA VAL A 159 43.91 -20.16 19.84
C VAL A 159 43.64 -21.62 20.17
N SER A 160 42.49 -22.15 19.73
CA SER A 160 42.30 -23.60 19.59
C SER A 160 41.36 -23.86 18.40
N ASP A 161 41.98 -24.32 17.30
CA ASP A 161 41.31 -25.00 16.20
C ASP A 161 40.72 -26.34 16.66
N PRO A 162 39.68 -26.84 15.96
CA PRO A 162 39.51 -28.28 15.82
C PRO A 162 39.55 -28.75 14.35
N PRO A 163 39.86 -30.04 14.13
CA PRO A 163 40.52 -30.51 12.92
C PRO A 163 39.59 -31.04 11.83
N TYR A 164 40.17 -31.04 10.64
CA TYR A 164 39.84 -31.83 9.46
C TYR A 164 39.71 -33.33 9.76
N ARG A 165 38.63 -33.95 9.27
CA ARG A 165 38.44 -35.40 9.06
C ARG A 165 37.51 -35.49 7.85
N GLY A 166 37.79 -36.15 6.74
CA GLY A 166 38.53 -37.37 6.51
C GLY A 166 37.60 -38.27 5.69
N ALA A 167 38.02 -38.60 4.47
CA ALA A 167 37.27 -39.28 3.43
C ALA A 167 36.86 -40.73 3.75
N SER A 168 35.75 -41.17 3.17
CA SER A 168 35.47 -42.51 2.58
C SER A 168 34.01 -42.48 2.08
N GLY A 169 33.57 -43.06 0.97
CA GLY A 169 34.07 -44.15 0.15
C GLY A 169 32.85 -45.02 -0.25
N ASN A 170 32.62 -45.14 -1.55
CA ASN A 170 31.95 -46.19 -2.34
C ASN A 170 30.63 -46.87 -1.89
N SER A 171 29.68 -46.95 -2.85
CA SER A 171 28.98 -48.17 -3.35
C SER A 171 27.81 -47.67 -4.25
N PHE A 172 27.74 -47.85 -5.57
CA PHE A 172 27.75 -49.05 -6.44
C PHE A 172 26.77 -50.16 -6.02
N SER A 173 25.63 -50.21 -6.73
CA SER A 173 24.79 -51.36 -7.12
C SER A 173 23.60 -50.77 -7.89
N ASP A 174 23.57 -50.83 -9.22
CA ASP A 174 23.03 -51.93 -10.05
C ASP A 174 21.71 -52.50 -9.53
N THR A 175 20.62 -52.24 -10.26
CA THR A 175 19.59 -53.26 -10.59
C THR A 175 18.80 -52.80 -11.82
N GLN A 176 19.09 -53.45 -12.95
CA GLN A 176 18.21 -53.53 -14.11
C GLN A 176 17.07 -54.51 -13.80
N HIS A 177 15.85 -54.23 -14.26
CA HIS A 177 14.93 -55.26 -14.75
C HIS A 177 13.89 -54.64 -15.70
N ALA A 178 14.04 -54.95 -16.99
CA ALA A 178 12.93 -55.15 -17.92
C ALA A 178 12.47 -56.62 -17.78
N PRO A 179 11.27 -57.00 -18.28
CA PRO A 179 11.17 -57.29 -19.71
C PRO A 179 9.86 -56.85 -20.40
N GLN A 180 9.98 -56.83 -21.72
CA GLN A 180 8.95 -56.72 -22.75
C GLN A 180 7.91 -57.84 -22.66
N ASN A 181 6.71 -57.58 -23.19
CA ASN A 181 5.92 -58.64 -23.81
C ASN A 181 5.19 -58.07 -25.05
N ASP A 182 5.50 -58.68 -26.18
CA ASP A 182 4.94 -58.41 -27.51
C ASP A 182 3.59 -59.15 -27.72
N SER A 183 2.68 -58.50 -28.46
CA SER A 183 1.77 -58.97 -29.55
C SER A 183 1.10 -60.38 -29.50
N PRO A 184 -0.12 -60.59 -30.09
CA PRO A 184 -0.44 -60.23 -31.48
C PRO A 184 -1.92 -59.93 -31.88
N SER A 185 -2.01 -59.47 -33.12
CA SER A 185 -3.12 -59.26 -34.06
C SER A 185 -4.18 -60.38 -34.13
N ASN A 186 -5.44 -60.07 -34.52
CA ASN A 186 -6.02 -60.32 -35.86
C ASN A 186 -7.49 -59.80 -35.99
N PRO A 187 -8.18 -59.88 -37.16
CA PRO A 187 -8.85 -58.73 -37.77
C PRO A 187 -10.36 -58.97 -37.99
N THR A 188 -10.97 -58.18 -38.88
CA THR A 188 -12.17 -58.47 -39.71
C THR A 188 -13.32 -57.47 -39.52
N GLU A 189 -13.33 -56.48 -40.44
CA GLU A 189 -14.38 -56.30 -41.46
C GLU A 189 -15.85 -56.19 -41.00
N SER A 190 -16.46 -55.01 -41.24
CA SER A 190 -17.70 -54.82 -42.04
C SER A 190 -18.40 -53.50 -41.66
N SER A 191 -18.34 -52.53 -42.56
CA SER A 191 -19.40 -51.52 -42.77
C SER A 191 -20.60 -52.22 -43.45
N PRO A 192 -21.81 -51.64 -43.67
CA PRO A 192 -22.20 -50.23 -43.53
C PRO A 192 -23.61 -49.99 -42.93
N ALA A 193 -23.89 -48.78 -42.46
CA ALA A 193 -25.20 -48.15 -42.61
C ALA A 193 -25.13 -46.66 -42.25
N SER A 194 -25.35 -45.86 -43.29
CA SER A 194 -25.57 -44.42 -43.36
C SER A 194 -26.37 -43.83 -42.19
N ASP A 195 -25.80 -42.84 -41.51
CA ASP A 195 -26.56 -41.80 -40.80
C ASP A 195 -26.10 -40.44 -41.33
N PRO A 196 -27.03 -39.50 -41.57
CA PRO A 196 -26.77 -38.31 -42.36
C PRO A 196 -25.88 -37.33 -41.61
N THR A 197 -24.85 -36.88 -42.33
CA THR A 197 -24.02 -35.70 -42.11
C THR A 197 -24.76 -34.60 -41.35
N GLN A 198 -24.56 -34.55 -40.04
CA GLN A 198 -24.79 -33.35 -39.24
C GLN A 198 -23.47 -32.56 -39.28
N GLU A 199 -23.43 -31.64 -40.23
CA GLU A 199 -22.43 -30.58 -40.33
C GLU A 199 -22.26 -29.93 -38.95
N PRO A 200 -21.04 -29.86 -38.38
CA PRO A 200 -20.84 -29.22 -37.10
C PRO A 200 -21.17 -27.74 -37.26
N ALA A 201 -22.33 -27.34 -36.73
CA ALA A 201 -22.74 -25.95 -36.65
C ALA A 201 -21.56 -25.14 -36.10
N ALA A 202 -21.01 -24.26 -36.96
CA ALA A 202 -19.96 -23.35 -36.59
C ALA A 202 -20.40 -22.64 -35.31
N VAL A 203 -19.71 -22.96 -34.20
CA VAL A 203 -19.93 -22.32 -32.90
C VAL A 203 -19.73 -20.84 -33.14
N ALA A 204 -20.84 -20.10 -33.16
CA ALA A 204 -20.84 -18.67 -33.37
C ALA A 204 -19.81 -18.05 -32.43
N ALA A 205 -18.78 -17.44 -33.01
CA ALA A 205 -17.72 -16.77 -32.27
C ALA A 205 -18.38 -15.75 -31.35
N ARG A 206 -18.37 -16.01 -30.03
CA ARG A 206 -18.90 -15.08 -29.04
C ARG A 206 -18.19 -13.74 -29.24
N PRO A 207 -18.90 -12.60 -29.16
CA PRO A 207 -18.27 -11.29 -29.33
C PRO A 207 -17.12 -11.14 -28.33
N ARG A 208 -15.90 -10.95 -28.85
CA ARG A 208 -14.72 -10.68 -28.03
C ARG A 208 -14.95 -9.35 -27.32
N ASN A 209 -14.89 -9.36 -26.00
CA ASN A 209 -14.87 -8.12 -25.24
C ASN A 209 -13.42 -7.61 -25.24
N PRO A 210 -13.10 -6.51 -25.94
CA PRO A 210 -11.72 -6.02 -26.05
C PRO A 210 -11.14 -5.55 -24.71
N ASN A 211 -11.99 -5.32 -23.70
CA ASN A 211 -11.58 -4.91 -22.35
C ASN A 211 -11.63 -6.05 -21.34
N ALA A 212 -11.78 -7.30 -21.80
CA ALA A 212 -11.67 -8.43 -20.90
C ALA A 212 -10.27 -8.48 -20.30
N MET A 213 -10.19 -8.73 -18.99
CA MET A 213 -8.94 -9.03 -18.32
C MET A 213 -9.11 -10.30 -17.51
N TRP A 214 -8.00 -10.98 -17.29
CA TRP A 214 -7.95 -12.13 -16.40
C TRP A 214 -6.63 -12.14 -15.65
N GLY A 215 -6.45 -13.05 -14.70
CA GLY A 215 -5.23 -13.04 -13.91
C GLY A 215 -5.16 -14.11 -12.85
N ALA A 216 -4.26 -13.90 -11.89
CA ALA A 216 -4.14 -14.73 -10.70
C ALA A 216 -3.90 -13.90 -9.43
N SER A 217 -4.33 -14.43 -8.29
CA SER A 217 -4.01 -13.91 -6.96
C SER A 217 -2.53 -14.11 -6.63
N ILE A 218 -1.81 -13.05 -6.25
CA ILE A 218 -0.35 -13.13 -6.00
C ILE A 218 0.04 -13.24 -4.53
N ARG A 219 -0.89 -12.97 -3.60
CA ARG A 219 -0.63 -13.09 -2.15
C ARG A 219 -0.89 -14.50 -1.65
N THR A 220 -0.20 -14.89 -0.58
CA THR A 220 -0.45 -16.16 0.14
C THR A 220 -1.92 -16.32 0.48
N GLU A 221 -2.54 -15.24 0.98
CA GLU A 221 -3.97 -15.15 1.25
C GLU A 221 -4.51 -13.84 0.67
N THR A 222 -5.26 -13.93 -0.43
CA THR A 222 -5.93 -12.78 -1.04
C THR A 222 -7.36 -12.68 -0.51
N ASP A 223 -7.70 -11.57 0.13
CA ASP A 223 -9.04 -11.33 0.65
C ASP A 223 -10.04 -11.07 -0.49
N ILE A 224 -11.17 -11.76 -0.44
CA ILE A 224 -12.31 -11.53 -1.32
C ILE A 224 -13.45 -10.86 -0.54
N PHE A 225 -14.06 -9.85 -1.15
CA PHE A 225 -15.10 -9.03 -0.55
C PHE A 225 -16.43 -9.19 -1.29
N GLY A 226 -17.53 -9.19 -0.55
CA GLY A 226 -18.88 -9.18 -1.10
C GLY A 226 -19.24 -7.81 -1.67
N GLN A 227 -20.42 -7.73 -2.30
CA GLN A 227 -20.93 -6.46 -2.82
C GLN A 227 -21.27 -5.45 -1.72
N ASP A 228 -21.52 -5.94 -0.51
CA ASP A 228 -21.70 -5.14 0.69
C ASP A 228 -20.36 -4.61 1.27
N GLY A 229 -19.23 -4.96 0.64
CA GLY A 229 -17.89 -4.59 1.08
C GLY A 229 -17.38 -5.38 2.30
N LYS A 230 -18.14 -6.37 2.79
CA LYS A 230 -17.67 -7.24 3.89
C LYS A 230 -16.72 -8.29 3.34
N LYS A 231 -15.70 -8.64 4.13
CA LYS A 231 -14.80 -9.74 3.82
C LYS A 231 -15.61 -11.04 3.87
N LEU A 232 -15.60 -11.80 2.78
CA LEU A 232 -16.25 -13.11 2.71
C LEU A 232 -15.29 -14.20 3.19
N ARG A 233 -14.11 -14.27 2.56
CA ARG A 233 -13.04 -15.25 2.87
C ARG A 233 -11.72 -14.79 2.24
N SER A 234 -10.71 -15.64 2.34
CA SER A 234 -9.44 -15.49 1.63
C SER A 234 -9.26 -16.65 0.65
N VAL A 235 -8.59 -16.40 -0.48
CA VAL A 235 -8.23 -17.40 -1.51
C VAL A 235 -6.71 -17.53 -1.61
N PRO A 236 -6.19 -18.74 -1.91
CA PRO A 236 -4.75 -18.96 -1.99
C PRO A 236 -4.15 -18.30 -3.23
N ALA A 237 -2.83 -18.10 -3.21
CA ALA A 237 -2.05 -17.67 -4.36
C ALA A 237 -2.23 -18.60 -5.57
N GLY A 238 -2.26 -18.01 -6.77
CA GLY A 238 -2.49 -18.72 -8.03
C GLY A 238 -3.96 -19.06 -8.30
N SER A 239 -4.91 -18.55 -7.53
CA SER A 239 -6.33 -18.66 -7.86
C SER A 239 -6.61 -17.79 -9.09
N LEU A 240 -7.21 -18.39 -10.12
CA LEU A 240 -7.46 -17.70 -11.39
C LEU A 240 -8.65 -16.74 -11.23
N VAL A 241 -8.53 -15.56 -11.82
CA VAL A 241 -9.57 -14.53 -11.79
C VAL A 241 -9.95 -14.11 -13.20
N SER A 242 -11.25 -13.93 -13.44
CA SER A 242 -11.79 -13.29 -14.63
C SER A 242 -12.40 -11.96 -14.24
N VAL A 243 -11.90 -10.87 -14.80
CA VAL A 243 -12.31 -9.50 -14.44
C VAL A 243 -13.53 -9.08 -15.25
N HIS A 244 -14.55 -8.60 -14.55
CA HIS A 244 -15.76 -8.04 -15.14
C HIS A 244 -15.70 -6.52 -15.22
N SER A 245 -15.24 -5.88 -14.15
CA SER A 245 -15.09 -4.42 -14.11
C SER A 245 -14.12 -3.98 -13.02
N THR A 246 -13.67 -2.73 -13.12
CA THR A 246 -12.78 -2.09 -12.16
C THR A 246 -13.49 -0.87 -11.57
N LYS A 247 -13.33 -0.65 -10.26
CA LYS A 247 -13.93 0.47 -9.54
C LYS A 247 -12.91 1.14 -8.62
N GLN A 248 -12.86 2.47 -8.65
CA GLN A 248 -12.08 3.24 -7.69
C GLN A 248 -12.85 3.37 -6.36
N THR A 249 -12.18 3.10 -5.24
CA THR A 249 -12.71 3.34 -3.90
C THR A 249 -11.76 4.23 -3.10
N PRO A 250 -12.20 4.82 -1.97
CA PRO A 250 -11.30 5.57 -1.08
C PRO A 250 -10.12 4.76 -0.54
N LYS A 251 -10.23 3.42 -0.52
CA LYS A 251 -9.18 2.49 -0.07
C LYS A 251 -8.28 2.00 -1.21
N GLY A 252 -8.48 2.51 -2.42
CA GLY A 252 -7.77 2.11 -3.63
C GLY A 252 -8.68 1.44 -4.66
N GLU A 253 -8.06 0.95 -5.72
CA GLU A 253 -8.73 0.29 -6.83
C GLU A 253 -9.14 -1.15 -6.47
N VAL A 254 -10.39 -1.49 -6.76
CA VAL A 254 -10.94 -2.84 -6.59
C VAL A 254 -11.47 -3.36 -7.92
N VAL A 255 -11.40 -4.67 -8.08
CA VAL A 255 -11.75 -5.39 -9.30
C VAL A 255 -12.91 -6.32 -8.99
N LEU A 256 -14.03 -6.15 -9.71
CA LEU A 256 -15.15 -7.08 -9.69
C LEU A 256 -14.78 -8.26 -10.60
N CYS A 257 -14.77 -9.46 -10.05
CA CYS A 257 -14.30 -10.64 -10.76
C CYS A 257 -15.06 -11.91 -10.37
N THR A 258 -14.90 -12.93 -11.21
CA THR A 258 -15.15 -14.32 -10.85
C THR A 258 -13.81 -14.97 -10.51
N VAL A 259 -13.75 -15.69 -9.39
CA VAL A 259 -12.55 -16.38 -8.91
C VAL A 259 -12.76 -17.88 -9.00
N GLY A 260 -11.85 -18.58 -9.66
CA GLY A 260 -11.73 -20.04 -9.65
C GLY A 260 -10.59 -20.48 -8.74
N SER A 261 -10.91 -21.27 -7.72
CA SER A 261 -9.95 -21.83 -6.78
C SER A 261 -10.22 -23.32 -6.53
N SER A 262 -9.28 -24.02 -5.90
CA SER A 262 -9.50 -25.39 -5.41
C SER A 262 -10.64 -25.47 -4.38
N GLN A 263 -10.94 -24.35 -3.72
CA GLN A 263 -12.00 -24.22 -2.72
C GLN A 263 -13.37 -23.91 -3.33
N GLY A 264 -13.48 -23.87 -4.66
CA GLY A 264 -14.70 -23.57 -5.39
C GLY A 264 -14.61 -22.32 -6.25
N ARG A 265 -15.76 -21.96 -6.82
CA ARG A 265 -15.93 -20.79 -7.69
C ARG A 265 -16.71 -19.71 -6.94
N PHE A 266 -16.22 -18.48 -7.02
CA PHE A 266 -16.88 -17.31 -6.44
C PHE A 266 -17.18 -16.31 -7.54
N ASP A 267 -18.46 -16.05 -7.80
CA ASP A 267 -18.89 -15.09 -8.81
C ASP A 267 -19.19 -13.73 -8.18
N ASN A 268 -18.94 -12.65 -8.92
CA ASN A 268 -19.25 -11.27 -8.55
C ASN A 268 -18.66 -10.82 -7.19
N VAL A 269 -17.40 -11.14 -6.95
CA VAL A 269 -16.65 -10.72 -5.76
C VAL A 269 -15.67 -9.61 -6.09
N TYR A 270 -15.35 -8.79 -5.08
CA TYR A 270 -14.33 -7.74 -5.19
C TYR A 270 -12.99 -8.22 -4.63
N ILE A 271 -11.92 -7.94 -5.37
CA ILE A 271 -10.53 -8.12 -4.93
C ILE A 271 -9.78 -6.80 -5.15
N ARG A 272 -8.80 -6.51 -4.31
CA ARG A 272 -7.96 -5.30 -4.50
C ARG A 272 -7.05 -5.49 -5.71
N ARG A 273 -6.93 -4.47 -6.56
CA ARG A 273 -6.14 -4.56 -7.80
C ARG A 273 -4.68 -4.97 -7.58
N HIS A 274 -4.08 -4.51 -6.48
CA HIS A 274 -2.67 -4.80 -6.14
C HIS A 274 -2.43 -6.21 -5.61
N ASP A 275 -3.49 -6.98 -5.34
CA ASP A 275 -3.39 -8.39 -4.94
C ASP A 275 -3.52 -9.34 -6.14
N LEU A 276 -3.61 -8.76 -7.36
CA LEU A 276 -3.80 -9.46 -8.61
C LEU A 276 -2.70 -9.12 -9.60
N GLU A 277 -2.22 -10.15 -10.30
CA GLU A 277 -1.52 -9.98 -11.56
C GLU A 277 -2.54 -10.16 -12.69
N LEU A 278 -2.69 -9.13 -13.53
CA LEU A 278 -3.69 -9.11 -14.60
C LEU A 278 -3.01 -9.14 -15.97
N TYR A 279 -3.67 -9.85 -16.88
CA TYR A 279 -3.35 -10.02 -18.29
C TYR A 279 -4.57 -9.61 -19.11
N GLU A 280 -4.32 -9.10 -20.32
CA GLU A 280 -5.39 -8.78 -21.25
C GLU A 280 -6.05 -10.06 -21.78
N GLY A 281 -7.33 -9.95 -22.10
CA GLY A 281 -8.12 -10.99 -22.72
C GLY A 281 -9.05 -11.79 -21.80
N GLN A 282 -9.68 -12.83 -22.36
CA GLN A 282 -10.52 -13.78 -21.62
C GLN A 282 -9.75 -15.06 -21.31
N ALA A 283 -9.54 -15.37 -20.03
CA ALA A 283 -8.82 -16.57 -19.59
C ALA A 283 -9.22 -17.87 -20.31
N ILE A 284 -10.51 -18.12 -20.49
CA ILE A 284 -10.97 -19.42 -21.04
C ILE A 284 -10.88 -19.46 -22.57
N VAL A 285 -10.99 -18.30 -23.22
CA VAL A 285 -11.13 -18.22 -24.69
C VAL A 285 -9.80 -17.95 -25.36
N GLU A 286 -8.94 -17.15 -24.74
CA GLU A 286 -7.74 -16.59 -25.37
C GLU A 286 -6.44 -17.11 -24.78
N SER A 287 -6.47 -17.75 -23.60
CA SER A 287 -5.28 -18.35 -23.00
C SER A 287 -5.31 -19.87 -23.04
N THR A 288 -4.16 -20.48 -23.34
CA THR A 288 -4.04 -21.94 -23.31
C THR A 288 -4.15 -22.46 -21.88
N LYS A 289 -4.51 -23.74 -21.71
CA LYS A 289 -4.51 -24.37 -20.38
C LYS A 289 -3.12 -24.28 -19.72
N GLU A 290 -2.08 -24.50 -20.51
CA GLU A 290 -0.69 -24.40 -20.08
C GLU A 290 -0.32 -22.99 -19.60
N GLN A 291 -0.70 -21.94 -20.35
CA GLN A 291 -0.45 -20.56 -19.94
C GLN A 291 -1.13 -20.23 -18.60
N ARG A 292 -2.37 -20.69 -18.38
CA ARG A 292 -3.07 -20.51 -17.09
C ARG A 292 -2.38 -21.23 -15.94
N GLU A 293 -1.88 -22.44 -16.19
CA GLU A 293 -1.12 -23.21 -15.21
C GLU A 293 0.20 -22.52 -14.87
N LEU A 294 0.91 -21.97 -15.87
CA LEU A 294 2.14 -21.20 -15.68
C LEU A 294 1.91 -19.92 -14.87
N VAL A 295 0.86 -19.14 -15.19
CA VAL A 295 0.48 -17.95 -14.42
C VAL A 295 0.13 -18.32 -12.98
N SER A 296 -0.65 -19.39 -12.77
CA SER A 296 -0.96 -19.88 -11.42
C SER A 296 0.29 -20.31 -10.66
N LYS A 297 1.21 -21.02 -11.32
CA LYS A 297 2.48 -21.48 -10.74
C LYS A 297 3.37 -20.30 -10.37
N ARG A 298 3.50 -19.31 -11.25
CA ARG A 298 4.24 -18.07 -11.01
C ARG A 298 3.75 -17.35 -9.76
N ALA A 299 2.44 -17.15 -9.65
CA ALA A 299 1.82 -16.49 -8.51
C ALA A 299 2.06 -17.25 -7.19
N ARG A 300 2.02 -18.59 -7.21
CA ARG A 300 2.36 -19.43 -6.04
C ARG A 300 3.82 -19.28 -5.63
N LEU A 301 4.75 -19.25 -6.59
CA LEU A 301 6.18 -19.05 -6.30
C LEU A 301 6.45 -17.69 -5.66
N LEU A 302 5.81 -16.62 -6.15
CA LEU A 302 5.89 -15.29 -5.54
C LEU A 302 5.39 -15.29 -4.09
N ALA A 303 4.24 -15.91 -3.83
CA ALA A 303 3.70 -16.03 -2.48
C ALA A 303 4.60 -16.86 -1.53
N GLN A 304 5.24 -17.92 -2.04
CA GLN A 304 6.21 -18.71 -1.27
C GLN A 304 7.45 -17.90 -0.92
N ILE A 305 7.99 -17.11 -1.87
CA ILE A 305 9.12 -16.19 -1.62
C ILE A 305 8.75 -15.15 -0.58
N GLU A 306 7.57 -14.52 -0.68
CA GLU A 306 7.07 -13.56 0.31
C GLU A 306 6.94 -14.20 1.70
N THR A 307 6.37 -15.40 1.77
CA THR A 307 6.18 -16.15 3.02
C THR A 307 7.52 -16.48 3.67
N ARG A 308 8.49 -16.97 2.89
CA ARG A 308 9.83 -17.31 3.39
C ARG A 308 10.58 -16.06 3.86
N THR A 309 10.52 -14.98 3.10
CA THR A 309 11.11 -13.68 3.47
C THR A 309 10.54 -13.18 4.80
N LYS A 310 9.21 -13.19 4.96
CA LYS A 310 8.55 -12.80 6.23
C LYS A 310 8.91 -13.72 7.39
N ALA A 311 9.05 -15.03 7.16
CA ALA A 311 9.49 -15.96 8.19
C ALA A 311 10.92 -15.66 8.65
N MET A 312 11.83 -15.34 7.73
CA MET A 312 13.20 -14.94 8.06
C MET A 312 13.23 -13.63 8.85
N GLU A 313 12.49 -12.62 8.42
CA GLU A 313 12.36 -11.35 9.16
C GLU A 313 11.80 -11.58 10.56
N THR A 314 10.82 -12.47 10.71
CA THR A 314 10.21 -12.79 12.00
C THR A 314 11.20 -13.52 12.91
N ALA A 315 11.95 -14.48 12.37
CA ALA A 315 13.01 -15.17 13.10
C ALA A 315 14.12 -14.19 13.55
N ALA A 316 14.49 -13.24 12.69
CA ALA A 316 15.46 -12.20 13.04
C ALA A 316 14.92 -11.24 14.12
N LYS A 317 13.66 -10.81 14.04
CA LYS A 317 12.99 -10.02 15.08
C LYS A 317 12.91 -10.78 16.41
N GLY A 318 12.74 -12.09 16.38
CA GLY A 318 12.75 -12.96 17.56
C GLY A 318 14.09 -12.96 18.31
N LYS A 319 15.19 -12.57 17.65
CA LYS A 319 16.51 -12.42 18.32
C LYS A 319 16.62 -11.15 19.15
N ASN A 320 15.70 -10.20 19.02
CA ASN A 320 15.70 -8.98 19.82
C ASN A 320 15.23 -9.31 21.25
N PRO A 321 16.09 -9.18 22.28
CA PRO A 321 15.74 -9.54 23.65
C PRO A 321 14.60 -8.70 24.24
N TYR A 322 14.34 -7.51 23.67
CA TYR A 322 13.28 -6.60 24.12
C TYR A 322 11.95 -6.80 23.39
N GLN A 323 11.89 -7.65 22.37
CA GLN A 323 10.70 -7.81 21.53
C GLN A 323 9.50 -8.36 22.30
N GLU A 324 9.69 -9.38 23.14
CA GLU A 324 8.59 -9.97 23.91
C GLU A 324 8.09 -9.02 25.00
N GLN A 325 9.01 -8.31 25.67
CA GLN A 325 8.66 -7.28 26.65
C GLN A 325 7.87 -6.14 25.99
N TYR A 326 8.28 -5.71 24.79
CA TYR A 326 7.56 -4.69 24.03
C TYR A 326 6.16 -5.17 23.67
N ARG A 327 6.01 -6.43 23.23
CA ARG A 327 4.72 -7.02 22.87
C ARG A 327 3.77 -7.06 24.07
N SER A 328 4.25 -7.55 25.22
CA SER A 328 3.49 -7.60 26.47
C SER A 328 3.01 -6.20 26.90
N VAL A 329 3.92 -5.23 26.98
CA VAL A 329 3.56 -3.86 27.43
C VAL A 329 2.67 -3.14 26.42
N LEU A 330 2.82 -3.40 25.12
CA LEU A 330 1.92 -2.87 24.10
C LEU A 330 0.49 -3.44 24.22
N VAL A 331 0.35 -4.73 24.53
CA VAL A 331 -0.96 -5.36 24.77
C VAL A 331 -1.62 -4.76 26.01
N GLU A 332 -0.90 -4.61 27.11
CA GLU A 332 -1.39 -3.95 28.33
C GLU A 332 -1.85 -2.51 28.03
N TYR A 333 -1.01 -1.75 27.32
CA TYR A 333 -1.31 -0.35 26.96
C TYR A 333 -2.57 -0.23 26.10
N LYS A 334 -2.72 -1.08 25.08
CA LYS A 334 -3.93 -1.14 24.24
C LYS A 334 -5.16 -1.54 25.04
N GLY A 335 -5.04 -2.52 25.93
CA GLY A 335 -6.12 -2.96 26.81
C GLY A 335 -6.65 -1.81 27.68
N ILE A 336 -5.76 -1.05 28.33
CA ILE A 336 -6.14 0.13 29.13
C ILE A 336 -6.82 1.19 28.26
N ASN A 337 -6.29 1.44 27.06
CA ASN A 337 -6.88 2.40 26.13
C ASN A 337 -8.30 1.99 25.70
N ASP A 338 -8.50 0.73 25.35
CA ASP A 338 -9.80 0.20 24.92
C ASP A 338 -10.82 0.25 26.07
N GLN A 339 -10.40 -0.08 27.29
CA GLN A 339 -11.22 0.07 28.50
C GLN A 339 -11.59 1.53 28.76
N SER A 340 -10.63 2.46 28.61
CA SER A 340 -10.88 3.89 28.76
C SER A 340 -11.90 4.40 27.74
N VAL A 341 -11.80 3.97 26.48
CA VAL A 341 -12.77 4.33 25.42
C VAL A 341 -14.16 3.79 25.75
N ALA A 342 -14.26 2.53 26.19
CA ALA A 342 -15.53 1.91 26.58
C ALA A 342 -16.18 2.62 27.78
N LEU A 343 -15.41 2.89 28.84
CA LEU A 343 -15.90 3.60 30.03
C LEU A 343 -16.28 5.04 29.73
N ASN A 344 -15.55 5.73 28.86
CA ASN A 344 -15.88 7.11 28.49
C ASN A 344 -17.21 7.17 27.72
N LYS A 345 -17.48 6.17 26.87
CA LYS A 345 -18.78 6.01 26.20
C LYS A 345 -19.90 5.77 27.21
N GLU A 346 -19.70 4.88 28.19
CA GLU A 346 -20.70 4.60 29.24
C GLU A 346 -20.91 5.81 30.17
N TRP A 347 -19.83 6.55 30.47
CA TRP A 347 -19.88 7.75 31.29
C TRP A 347 -20.71 8.86 30.61
N GLY A 348 -20.56 9.02 29.30
CA GLY A 348 -21.29 10.02 28.52
C GLY A 348 -22.81 9.81 28.49
N SER A 349 -23.29 8.56 28.63
CA SER A 349 -24.71 8.23 28.68
C SER A 349 -25.27 8.05 30.10
N SER A 350 -24.42 8.05 31.13
CA SER A 350 -24.82 7.84 32.53
C SER A 350 -25.15 9.16 33.25
N THR A 351 -25.99 9.07 34.28
CA THR A 351 -26.38 10.19 35.16
C THR A 351 -26.24 9.79 36.63
N GLY A 352 -26.33 10.77 37.55
CA GLY A 352 -26.35 10.53 38.99
C GLY A 352 -25.10 9.85 39.54
N SER A 353 -25.29 8.94 40.52
CA SER A 353 -24.21 8.21 41.21
C SER A 353 -23.36 7.37 40.26
N LYS A 354 -23.98 6.67 39.30
CA LYS A 354 -23.27 5.85 38.30
C LYS A 354 -22.26 6.66 37.51
N ARG A 355 -22.59 7.90 37.14
CA ARG A 355 -21.67 8.80 36.42
C ARG A 355 -20.46 9.18 37.28
N VAL A 356 -20.65 9.37 38.58
CA VAL A 356 -19.56 9.66 39.53
C VAL A 356 -18.63 8.44 39.64
N ASP A 357 -19.20 7.23 39.79
CA ASP A 357 -18.43 5.99 39.88
C ASP A 357 -17.59 5.72 38.62
N LEU A 358 -18.19 5.90 37.45
CA LEU A 358 -17.48 5.79 36.16
C LEU A 358 -16.39 6.85 36.02
N GLY A 359 -16.63 8.08 36.51
CA GLY A 359 -15.62 9.13 36.55
C GLY A 359 -14.42 8.77 37.44
N ASN A 360 -14.68 8.14 38.59
CA ASN A 360 -13.63 7.64 39.47
C ASN A 360 -12.81 6.51 38.81
N LYS A 361 -13.48 5.56 38.12
CA LYS A 361 -12.82 4.49 37.34
C LYS A 361 -11.94 5.05 36.23
N LEU A 362 -12.43 6.04 35.48
CA LEU A 362 -11.64 6.73 34.45
C LEU A 362 -10.40 7.42 35.03
N ARG A 363 -10.52 8.02 36.23
CA ARG A 363 -9.36 8.62 36.92
C ARG A 363 -8.31 7.57 37.31
N LEU A 364 -8.73 6.40 37.78
CA LEU A 364 -7.83 5.29 38.11
C LEU A 364 -7.11 4.78 36.85
N LEU A 365 -7.85 4.50 35.77
CA LEU A 365 -7.26 4.07 34.49
C LEU A 365 -6.28 5.11 33.93
N LYS A 366 -6.56 6.40 34.07
CA LYS A 366 -5.63 7.46 33.65
C LYS A 366 -4.32 7.42 34.43
N ASN A 367 -4.38 7.13 35.74
CA ASN A 367 -3.18 6.97 36.55
C ASN A 367 -2.41 5.70 36.15
N GLU A 368 -3.11 4.59 35.91
CA GLU A 368 -2.49 3.36 35.39
C GLU A 368 -1.80 3.59 34.05
N GLN A 369 -2.46 4.30 33.12
CA GLN A 369 -1.88 4.68 31.84
C GLN A 369 -0.64 5.58 32.02
N ALA A 370 -0.70 6.56 32.94
CA ALA A 370 0.44 7.43 33.25
C ALA A 370 1.63 6.65 33.82
N ASN A 371 1.39 5.61 34.61
CA ASN A 371 2.43 4.73 35.15
C ASN A 371 2.99 3.75 34.10
N LEU A 372 2.15 3.28 33.17
CA LEU A 372 2.55 2.35 32.11
C LEU A 372 3.34 3.04 30.99
N MET A 373 3.03 4.31 30.70
CA MET A 373 3.62 5.05 29.58
C MET A 373 5.16 5.13 29.64
N PRO A 374 5.82 5.46 30.76
CA PRO A 374 7.28 5.44 30.86
C PRO A 374 7.87 4.07 30.56
N ARG A 375 7.27 2.99 31.09
CA ARG A 375 7.71 1.61 30.84
C ARG A 375 7.59 1.24 29.36
N TYR A 376 6.48 1.62 28.73
CA TYR A 376 6.28 1.43 27.29
C TYR A 376 7.35 2.17 26.47
N GLN A 377 7.62 3.44 26.80
CA GLN A 377 8.61 4.26 26.10
C GLN A 377 10.03 3.73 26.29
N ASP A 378 10.43 3.34 27.51
CA ASP A 378 11.74 2.76 27.81
C ASP A 378 11.99 1.47 27.02
N ILE A 379 11.04 0.53 27.06
CA ILE A 379 11.18 -0.74 26.33
C ILE A 379 11.18 -0.50 24.81
N LYS A 380 10.36 0.44 24.32
CA LYS A 380 10.35 0.84 22.92
C LYS A 380 11.71 1.39 22.49
N GLN A 381 12.29 2.30 23.28
CA GLN A 381 13.61 2.87 23.00
C GLN A 381 14.71 1.80 23.02
N LYS A 382 14.71 0.90 24.00
CA LYS A 382 15.66 -0.23 24.06
C LYS A 382 15.55 -1.14 22.85
N LYS A 383 14.32 -1.45 22.44
CA LYS A 383 14.05 -2.22 21.24
C LYS A 383 14.58 -1.51 19.98
N GLU A 384 14.27 -0.24 19.80
CA GLU A 384 14.69 0.57 18.65
C GLU A 384 16.22 0.73 18.60
N ALA A 385 16.86 1.01 19.74
CA ALA A 385 18.32 1.09 19.85
C ALA A 385 18.98 -0.25 19.50
N TRP A 386 18.42 -1.37 19.95
CA TRP A 386 18.88 -2.69 19.56
C TRP A 386 18.73 -2.91 18.05
N GLU A 387 17.58 -2.57 17.45
CA GLU A 387 17.33 -2.71 16.01
C GLU A 387 18.29 -1.85 15.18
N GLN A 388 18.59 -0.62 15.62
CA GLN A 388 19.56 0.26 14.97
C GLN A 388 20.98 -0.32 15.03
N ASN A 389 21.43 -0.77 16.21
CA ASN A 389 22.77 -1.33 16.38
C ASN A 389 22.94 -2.73 15.76
N ASN A 390 21.86 -3.47 15.57
CA ASN A 390 21.86 -4.81 14.98
C ASN A 390 21.29 -4.81 13.55
N SER A 391 21.19 -3.63 12.89
CA SER A 391 20.64 -3.49 11.54
C SER A 391 21.40 -4.28 10.47
N ALA A 392 22.69 -4.54 10.67
CA ALA A 392 23.51 -5.40 9.82
C ALA A 392 23.09 -6.89 9.87
N THR A 393 22.27 -7.27 10.85
CA THR A 393 21.74 -8.64 11.01
C THR A 393 20.38 -8.81 10.33
N LYS A 394 19.90 -7.82 9.56
CA LYS A 394 18.71 -8.02 8.73
C LYS A 394 19.02 -9.17 7.77
N PRO A 395 18.26 -10.27 7.84
CA PRO A 395 18.52 -11.42 7.00
C PRO A 395 18.39 -10.98 5.55
N ASP A 396 19.47 -11.12 4.78
CA ASP A 396 19.44 -10.85 3.35
C ASP A 396 18.67 -12.00 2.66
N PRO A 397 17.49 -11.74 2.06
CA PRO A 397 16.73 -12.76 1.37
C PRO A 397 17.52 -13.41 0.23
N ASP A 398 18.51 -12.71 -0.33
CA ASP A 398 19.35 -13.23 -1.41
C ASP A 398 20.36 -14.27 -0.93
N THR A 399 20.61 -14.39 0.37
CA THR A 399 21.52 -15.40 0.95
C THR A 399 20.81 -16.70 1.32
N ASP A 400 19.47 -16.74 1.35
CA ASP A 400 18.72 -17.94 1.72
C ASP A 400 18.64 -18.93 0.54
N PRO A 401 19.14 -20.17 0.71
CA PRO A 401 19.18 -21.14 -0.39
C PRO A 401 17.79 -21.55 -0.88
N GLN A 402 16.76 -21.51 -0.01
CA GLN A 402 15.39 -21.82 -0.43
C GLN A 402 14.82 -20.67 -1.27
N ILE A 403 15.03 -19.41 -0.88
CA ILE A 403 14.63 -18.25 -1.69
C ILE A 403 15.35 -18.25 -3.03
N GLN A 404 16.66 -18.54 -3.06
CA GLN A 404 17.41 -18.64 -4.32
C GLN A 404 16.82 -19.71 -5.25
N ASN A 405 16.52 -20.89 -4.71
CA ASN A 405 15.89 -21.97 -5.47
C ASN A 405 14.50 -21.56 -6.01
N LEU A 406 13.67 -20.91 -5.18
CA LEU A 406 12.36 -20.41 -5.61
C LEU A 406 12.49 -19.31 -6.70
N LYS A 407 13.49 -18.43 -6.59
CA LYS A 407 13.78 -17.41 -7.61
C LYS A 407 14.26 -18.02 -8.92
N GLU A 408 15.01 -19.11 -8.88
CA GLU A 408 15.39 -19.86 -10.08
C GLU A 408 14.19 -20.52 -10.76
N GLN A 409 13.31 -21.16 -9.99
CA GLN A 409 12.05 -21.69 -10.52
C GLN A 409 11.16 -20.59 -11.11
N LEU A 410 11.10 -19.43 -10.46
CA LEU A 410 10.35 -18.27 -10.95
C LEU A 410 10.90 -17.79 -12.30
N ARG A 411 12.24 -17.67 -12.43
CA ARG A 411 12.89 -17.31 -13.71
C ARG A 411 12.59 -18.32 -14.82
N ALA A 412 12.56 -19.61 -14.51
CA ALA A 412 12.21 -20.65 -15.48
C ALA A 412 10.75 -20.52 -15.96
N VAL A 413 9.80 -20.26 -15.04
CA VAL A 413 8.39 -20.03 -15.39
C VAL A 413 8.21 -18.74 -16.18
N ASP A 414 8.92 -17.67 -15.83
CA ASP A 414 8.91 -16.41 -16.57
C ASP A 414 9.42 -16.58 -18.01
N ALA A 415 10.46 -17.40 -18.22
CA ALA A 415 10.96 -17.72 -19.55
C ALA A 415 9.93 -18.50 -20.37
N GLN A 416 9.23 -19.46 -19.76
CA GLN A 416 8.14 -20.20 -20.41
C GLN A 416 6.99 -19.29 -20.81
N LEU A 417 6.55 -18.39 -19.91
CA LEU A 417 5.47 -17.43 -20.18
C LEU A 417 5.79 -16.41 -21.27
N ARG A 418 7.07 -16.10 -21.50
CA ARG A 418 7.48 -15.20 -22.61
C ARG A 418 7.49 -15.90 -23.96
N ASN A 419 7.65 -17.22 -23.96
CA ASN A 419 7.73 -18.03 -25.18
C ASN A 419 6.37 -18.65 -25.55
N SER A 420 5.38 -18.57 -24.67
CA SER A 420 3.97 -18.94 -24.89
C SER A 420 3.16 -17.74 -25.39
#